data_AF-A0A182XPU0-F1
#
_entry.id   AF-A0A182XPU0-F1
#
_cell.length_a   1.000
_cell.length_b   1.000
_cell.length_c   1.000
_cell.angle_alpha   90.00
_cell.angle_beta   90.00
_cell.angle_gamma   90.00
#
_symmetry.space_group_name_H-M   'P 1'
#
loop_
_entity.id
_entity.type
_entity.pdbx_description
1 polymer ?
#
loop_
_entity_poly.entity_id
_entity_poly.type
_entity_poly.pdbx_seq_one_letter_code
_entity_poly.pdbx_strand_id
1 'polypeptide(L)'
;MGNIPTKNVVPETKKNPVIQNSSIRGLCPTLDNEGVMRSRGRLDHYDTRYPIILPKNHHVTRLILIHYHEKYYHKKLESALAAIRQKFWVIDLRTAFKQVISNCQHCKNERAKLAPPLMAPLPECRTAAGKNPLHTRESICSNP
;
A
#
# COMPACT_ATOMS: atom_id res chain seq x y z
N MET A 1 -39.84 26.41 -15.38
CA MET A 1 -39.26 25.44 -16.34
C MET A 1 -37.85 25.91 -16.67
N GLY A 2 -36.87 25.48 -15.87
CA GLY A 2 -35.48 25.90 -16.04
C GLY A 2 -34.74 24.90 -16.92
N ASN A 3 -34.23 25.36 -18.06
CA ASN A 3 -33.41 24.56 -18.96
C ASN A 3 -32.11 24.17 -18.25
N ILE A 4 -31.89 22.86 -18.09
CA ILE A 4 -30.63 22.28 -17.63
C ILE A 4 -29.61 22.49 -18.77
N PRO A 5 -28.46 23.15 -18.51
CA PRO A 5 -27.46 23.34 -19.55
C PRO A 5 -26.83 21.98 -19.89
N THR A 6 -27.05 21.54 -21.12
CA THR A 6 -26.43 20.37 -21.74
C THR A 6 -24.93 20.60 -21.90
N LYS A 7 -24.14 20.20 -20.89
CA LYS A 7 -22.68 20.16 -21.02
C LYS A 7 -22.29 18.94 -21.83
N ASN A 8 -21.86 19.23 -23.07
CA ASN A 8 -20.83 18.54 -23.82
C ASN A 8 -20.92 17.00 -23.85
N VAL A 9 -21.75 16.51 -24.77
CA VAL A 9 -21.58 15.20 -25.38
C VAL A 9 -20.20 15.19 -26.05
N VAL A 10 -19.24 14.50 -25.45
CA VAL A 10 -17.93 14.25 -26.07
C VAL A 10 -18.18 13.47 -27.36
N PRO A 11 -17.68 13.93 -28.52
CA PRO A 11 -18.01 13.34 -29.79
C PRO A 11 -17.43 11.92 -29.85
N GLU A 12 -18.24 10.98 -30.32
CA GLU A 12 -17.77 9.68 -30.76
C GLU A 12 -16.73 9.89 -31.88
N THR A 13 -15.44 9.71 -31.58
CA THR A 13 -14.42 9.78 -32.62
C THR A 13 -13.40 8.65 -32.52
N LYS A 14 -13.50 7.77 -33.52
CA LYS A 14 -12.44 7.11 -34.29
C LYS A 14 -11.59 6.08 -33.54
N LYS A 15 -11.45 4.90 -34.19
CA LYS A 15 -10.65 3.74 -33.76
C LYS A 15 -9.35 4.18 -33.09
N ASN A 16 -9.23 3.97 -31.77
CA ASN A 16 -8.01 4.29 -31.05
C ASN A 16 -6.83 3.46 -31.59
N PRO A 17 -5.67 4.07 -31.89
CA PRO A 17 -4.47 3.36 -32.34
C PRO A 17 -3.79 2.66 -31.16
N VAL A 18 -4.53 1.80 -30.46
CA VAL A 18 -3.96 0.95 -29.42
C VAL A 18 -3.28 -0.22 -30.12
N ILE A 19 -1.96 -0.33 -29.95
CA ILE A 19 -1.17 -1.44 -30.48
C ILE A 19 -1.80 -2.75 -29.99
N GLN A 20 -2.05 -3.68 -30.94
CA GLN A 20 -2.88 -4.87 -30.71
C GLN A 20 -2.39 -5.75 -29.53
N ASN A 21 -1.09 -5.68 -29.19
CA ASN A 21 -0.44 -6.46 -28.13
C ASN A 21 -0.12 -5.65 -26.85
N SER A 22 -0.73 -4.49 -26.65
CA SER A 22 -0.45 -3.67 -25.46
C SER A 22 -1.26 -4.11 -24.23
N SER A 23 -0.64 -4.07 -23.05
CA SER A 23 -1.24 -4.43 -21.75
C SER A 23 -2.51 -3.62 -21.41
N ILE A 24 -2.72 -2.47 -22.07
CA ILE A 24 -3.79 -1.52 -21.79
C ILE A 24 -5.05 -1.80 -22.64
N ARG A 25 -4.96 -2.68 -23.66
CA ARG A 25 -6.08 -2.96 -24.58
C ARG A 25 -7.37 -3.42 -23.86
N GLY A 26 -7.24 -4.22 -22.81
CA GLY A 26 -8.39 -4.70 -22.03
C GLY A 26 -9.11 -3.63 -21.21
N LEU A 27 -8.58 -2.41 -21.15
CA LEU A 27 -9.10 -1.31 -20.33
C LEU A 27 -9.94 -0.30 -21.11
N CYS A 28 -10.18 -0.54 -22.40
CA CYS A 28 -10.88 0.38 -23.32
C CYS A 28 -10.39 1.83 -23.14
N PRO A 29 -9.09 2.11 -23.39
CA PRO A 29 -8.53 3.43 -23.18
C PRO A 29 -9.19 4.44 -24.13
N THR A 30 -9.55 5.59 -23.60
CA THR A 30 -10.06 6.75 -24.33
C THR A 30 -9.17 7.95 -24.03
N LEU A 31 -8.90 8.76 -25.06
CA LEU A 31 -8.17 10.00 -24.90
C LEU A 31 -9.15 11.11 -24.51
N ASP A 32 -8.81 11.83 -23.45
CA ASP A 32 -9.55 13.01 -23.00
C ASP A 32 -9.17 14.26 -23.82
N ASN A 33 -9.96 15.33 -23.72
CA ASN A 33 -9.72 16.61 -24.40
C ASN A 33 -8.38 17.25 -23.96
N GLU A 34 -7.88 16.90 -22.78
CA GLU A 34 -6.58 17.34 -22.24
C GLU A 34 -5.41 16.45 -22.68
N GLY A 35 -5.63 15.48 -23.57
CA GLY A 35 -4.59 14.55 -24.04
C GLY A 35 -4.21 13.46 -23.02
N VAL A 36 -5.01 13.30 -21.95
CA VAL A 36 -4.80 12.28 -20.92
C VAL A 36 -5.53 11.00 -21.26
N MET A 37 -4.86 9.86 -21.12
CA MET A 37 -5.48 8.55 -21.35
C MET A 37 -6.28 8.10 -20.13
N ARG A 38 -7.56 7.78 -20.33
CA ARG A 38 -8.49 7.33 -19.28
C ARG A 38 -9.12 6.00 -19.64
N SER A 39 -9.49 5.17 -18.67
CA SER A 39 -10.25 3.95 -18.95
C SER A 39 -11.74 4.27 -18.99
N ARG A 40 -12.45 3.84 -20.04
CA ARG A 40 -13.91 3.96 -20.11
C ARG A 40 -14.57 2.86 -19.27
N GLY A 41 -15.42 3.26 -18.34
CA GLY A 41 -16.27 2.34 -17.57
C GLY A 41 -17.58 2.01 -18.29
N ARG A 42 -18.43 1.20 -17.67
CA ARG A 42 -19.79 0.88 -18.16
C ARG A 42 -20.81 2.02 -18.00
N LEU A 43 -20.40 3.14 -17.42
CA LEU A 43 -21.28 4.22 -17.02
C LEU A 43 -20.84 5.49 -17.74
N ASP A 44 -21.62 5.91 -18.74
CA ASP A 44 -21.20 6.91 -19.73
C ASP A 44 -21.36 8.37 -19.28
N HIS A 45 -22.05 8.65 -18.15
CA HIS A 45 -22.58 9.99 -17.86
C HIS A 45 -22.15 10.62 -16.53
N TYR A 46 -21.22 10.02 -15.79
CA TYR A 46 -20.74 10.61 -14.54
C TYR A 46 -19.31 11.09 -14.72
N ASP A 47 -19.16 12.41 -14.78
CA ASP A 47 -17.92 13.22 -14.79
C ASP A 47 -16.85 12.72 -13.77
N THR A 48 -17.30 11.96 -12.78
CA THR A 48 -16.51 11.46 -11.66
C THR A 48 -15.82 10.12 -11.87
N ARG A 49 -16.02 9.38 -12.98
CA ARG A 49 -15.59 7.96 -13.06
C ARG A 49 -14.86 7.50 -14.32
N TYR A 50 -14.00 8.36 -14.87
CA TYR A 50 -12.97 7.94 -15.84
C TYR A 50 -11.58 8.00 -15.20
N PRO A 51 -11.13 6.93 -14.52
CA PRO A 51 -9.85 6.96 -13.85
C PRO A 51 -8.72 7.08 -14.87
N ILE A 52 -7.71 7.86 -14.51
CA ILE A 52 -6.55 8.13 -15.35
C ILE A 52 -5.69 6.87 -15.40
N ILE A 53 -5.36 6.40 -16.60
CA ILE A 53 -4.51 5.22 -16.77
C ILE A 53 -3.06 5.64 -16.51
N LEU A 54 -2.44 4.99 -15.54
CA LEU A 54 -1.06 5.25 -15.16
C LEU A 54 -0.19 4.00 -15.36
N PRO A 55 0.96 4.13 -16.03
CA PRO A 55 1.93 3.05 -16.13
C PRO A 55 2.56 2.75 -14.75
N LYS A 56 2.74 1.46 -14.46
CA LYS A 56 3.30 0.96 -13.19
C LYS A 56 4.69 1.54 -12.86
N ASN A 57 5.56 1.61 -13.87
CA ASN A 57 6.99 1.90 -13.69
C ASN A 57 7.33 3.40 -13.76
N HIS A 58 6.34 4.26 -13.91
CA HIS A 58 6.57 5.69 -14.06
C HIS A 58 6.76 6.40 -12.72
N HIS A 59 7.61 7.42 -12.70
CA HIS A 59 7.98 8.15 -11.49
C HIS A 59 6.75 8.78 -10.81
N VAL A 60 5.87 9.41 -11.58
CA VAL A 60 4.64 10.04 -11.06
C VAL A 60 3.74 9.02 -10.35
N THR A 61 3.61 7.81 -10.90
CA THR A 61 2.84 6.73 -10.27
C THR A 61 3.42 6.41 -8.90
N ARG A 62 4.74 6.26 -8.79
CA ARG A 62 5.41 5.99 -7.52
C ARG A 62 5.18 7.10 -6.50
N LEU A 63 5.27 8.37 -6.90
CA LEU A 63 5.00 9.51 -6.01
C LEU A 63 3.56 9.51 -5.49
N ILE A 64 2.58 9.24 -6.35
CA ILE A 64 1.17 9.13 -5.96
C ILE A 64 1.01 8.01 -4.92
N LEU A 65 1.60 6.83 -5.16
CA LEU A 65 1.50 5.71 -4.22
C LEU A 65 2.12 6.03 -2.86
N ILE A 66 3.26 6.75 -2.83
CA ILE A 66 3.89 7.20 -1.57
C ILE A 66 2.98 8.17 -0.82
N HIS A 67 2.41 9.17 -1.51
CA HIS A 67 1.48 10.12 -0.90
C HIS A 67 0.27 9.40 -0.27
N TYR A 68 -0.33 8.44 -0.98
CA TYR A 68 -1.43 7.65 -0.44
C TYR A 68 -0.99 6.70 0.67
N HIS A 69 0.22 6.17 0.62
CA HIS A 69 0.77 5.33 1.68
C HIS A 69 0.88 6.08 3.01
N GLU A 70 1.37 7.32 2.98
CA GLU A 70 1.47 8.21 4.15
C GLU A 70 0.08 8.69 4.62
N LYS A 71 -0.78 9.10 3.68
CA LYS A 71 -2.15 9.55 3.98
C LYS A 71 -3.00 8.50 4.70
N TYR A 72 -2.74 7.22 4.44
CA TYR A 72 -3.45 6.09 5.06
C TYR A 72 -2.69 5.48 6.26
N TYR A 73 -1.77 6.24 6.87
CA TYR A 73 -1.05 5.89 8.09
C TYR A 73 -0.35 4.52 8.01
N HIS A 74 0.26 4.19 6.87
CA HIS A 74 1.12 3.01 6.68
C HIS A 74 0.47 1.61 6.83
N LYS A 75 -0.77 1.50 7.34
CA LYS A 75 -1.38 0.22 7.73
C LYS A 75 -2.53 -0.22 6.83
N LYS A 76 -3.25 0.70 6.20
CA LYS A 76 -4.51 0.41 5.51
C LYS A 76 -4.32 0.19 4.01
N LEU A 77 -3.70 -0.94 3.63
CA LEU A 77 -3.46 -1.30 2.22
C LEU A 77 -4.75 -1.26 1.38
N GLU A 78 -5.79 -2.00 1.78
CA GLU A 78 -7.02 -2.09 0.99
C GLU A 78 -7.75 -0.75 0.89
N SER A 79 -7.76 0.05 1.97
CA SER A 79 -8.38 1.37 1.95
C SER A 79 -7.63 2.34 1.03
N ALA A 80 -6.30 2.33 1.06
CA ALA A 80 -5.49 3.13 0.15
C ALA A 80 -5.71 2.71 -1.31
N LEU A 81 -5.72 1.40 -1.59
CA LEU A 81 -5.99 0.87 -2.93
C LEU A 81 -7.39 1.24 -3.44
N ALA A 82 -8.41 1.18 -2.59
CA ALA A 82 -9.77 1.59 -2.96
C ALA A 82 -9.84 3.08 -3.32
N ALA A 83 -9.19 3.93 -2.53
CA ALA A 83 -9.15 5.38 -2.79
C ALA A 83 -8.35 5.73 -4.04
N ILE A 84 -7.27 4.99 -4.34
CA ILE A 84 -6.52 5.16 -5.59
C ILE A 84 -7.38 4.73 -6.77
N ARG A 85 -8.08 3.60 -6.70
CA ARG A 85 -8.95 3.09 -7.79
C ARG A 85 -10.10 4.03 -8.15
N GLN A 86 -10.53 4.90 -7.23
CA GLN A 86 -11.53 5.92 -7.53
C GLN A 86 -11.03 6.98 -8.51
N LYS A 87 -9.71 7.23 -8.57
CA LYS A 87 -9.12 8.32 -9.37
C LYS A 87 -8.15 7.84 -10.45
N PHE A 88 -7.44 6.75 -10.21
CA PHE A 88 -6.34 6.26 -11.03
C PHE A 88 -6.47 4.78 -11.31
N TRP A 89 -6.19 4.41 -12.55
CA TRP A 89 -6.07 3.04 -13.00
C TRP A 89 -4.60 2.69 -13.24
N VAL A 90 -3.93 2.20 -12.19
CA VAL A 90 -2.53 1.75 -12.27
C VAL A 90 -2.49 0.26 -12.62
N ILE A 91 -1.74 -0.10 -13.66
CA ILE A 91 -1.48 -1.50 -14.03
C ILE A 91 -0.73 -2.18 -12.87
N ASP A 92 -1.20 -3.33 -12.41
CA ASP A 92 -0.67 -4.04 -11.22
C ASP A 92 -0.54 -3.16 -9.97
N LEU A 93 -1.53 -2.30 -9.71
CA LEU A 93 -1.53 -1.36 -8.59
C LEU A 93 -1.09 -2.00 -7.26
N ARG A 94 -1.60 -3.20 -6.95
CA ARG A 94 -1.29 -3.91 -5.71
C ARG A 94 0.19 -4.25 -5.60
N THR A 95 0.81 -4.69 -6.69
CA THR A 95 2.24 -5.04 -6.72
C THR A 95 3.10 -3.80 -6.56
N ALA A 96 2.78 -2.72 -7.26
CA ALA A 96 3.47 -1.45 -7.12
C ALA A 96 3.35 -0.87 -5.70
N PHE A 97 2.17 -0.92 -5.10
CA PHE A 97 1.96 -0.43 -3.74
C PHE A 97 2.70 -1.28 -2.69
N LYS A 98 2.76 -2.61 -2.88
CA LYS A 98 3.58 -3.49 -2.02
C LYS A 98 5.07 -3.12 -2.07
N GLN A 99 5.60 -2.75 -3.24
CA GLN A 99 6.98 -2.26 -3.37
C GLN A 99 7.21 -0.95 -2.61
N VAL A 100 6.22 -0.06 -2.59
CA VAL A 100 6.28 1.17 -1.78
C VAL A 100 6.33 0.84 -0.29
N ILE A 101 5.44 -0.04 0.19
CA ILE A 101 5.43 -0.49 1.59
C ILE A 101 6.76 -1.14 1.98
N SER A 102 7.29 -2.04 1.14
CA SER A 102 8.55 -2.74 1.45
C SER A 102 9.74 -1.80 1.52
N ASN A 103 9.70 -0.68 0.80
CA ASN A 103 10.76 0.33 0.81
C ASN A 103 10.60 1.37 1.93
N CYS A 104 9.41 1.49 2.53
CA CYS A 104 9.16 2.44 3.60
C CYS A 104 9.87 2.02 4.90
N GLN A 105 10.70 2.91 5.45
CA GLN A 105 11.44 2.65 6.68
C GLN A 105 10.51 2.48 7.89
N HIS A 106 9.43 3.27 7.98
CA HIS A 106 8.45 3.16 9.06
C HIS A 106 7.83 1.75 9.09
N CYS A 107 7.37 1.25 7.94
CA CYS A 107 6.83 -0.11 7.83
C CYS A 107 7.87 -1.20 8.10
N LYS A 108 9.14 -0.99 7.75
CA LYS A 108 10.22 -1.93 8.08
C LYS A 108 10.42 -2.02 9.59
N ASN A 109 10.47 -0.88 10.27
CA ASN A 109 10.63 -0.81 11.72
C ASN A 109 9.44 -1.45 12.43
N GLU A 110 8.20 -1.16 12.00
CA GLU A 110 6.99 -1.77 12.58
C GLU A 110 6.94 -3.29 12.38
N ARG A 111 7.49 -3.81 11.27
CA ARG A 111 7.52 -5.26 10.98
C ARG A 111 8.65 -5.99 11.71
N ALA A 112 9.69 -5.29 12.15
CA ALA A 112 10.85 -5.90 12.78
C ALA A 112 10.42 -6.64 14.05
N LYS A 113 10.67 -7.96 14.10
CA LYS A 113 10.49 -8.75 15.31
C LYS A 113 11.76 -8.63 16.15
N LEU A 114 11.61 -8.21 17.40
CA LEU A 114 12.70 -8.28 18.36
C LEU A 114 12.96 -9.74 18.69
N ALA A 115 14.19 -10.21 18.50
CA ALA A 115 14.62 -11.48 19.06
C ALA A 115 14.82 -11.26 20.58
N PRO A 116 14.12 -11.99 21.45
CA PRO A 116 14.40 -11.91 22.88
C PRO A 116 15.87 -12.33 23.10
N PRO A 117 16.63 -11.59 23.93
CA PRO A 117 17.99 -12.00 24.24
C PRO A 117 17.98 -13.36 24.94
N LEU A 118 19.03 -14.17 24.71
CA LEU A 118 19.23 -15.40 25.45
C LEU A 118 19.40 -15.05 26.93
N MET A 119 18.41 -15.39 27.77
CA MET A 119 18.49 -15.11 29.20
C MET A 119 19.46 -16.08 29.87
N ALA A 120 20.25 -15.57 30.82
CA ALA A 120 21.06 -16.40 31.69
C ALA A 120 20.17 -17.37 32.49
N PRO A 121 20.68 -18.56 32.86
CA PRO A 121 19.94 -19.47 33.74
C PRO A 121 19.57 -18.75 35.05
N LEU A 122 18.37 -19.01 35.56
CA LEU A 122 17.95 -18.48 36.85
C LEU A 122 18.90 -18.97 37.94
N PRO A 123 19.38 -18.10 38.84
CA PRO A 123 20.22 -18.53 39.95
C PRO A 123 19.46 -19.52 40.85
N GLU A 124 20.17 -20.48 41.41
CA GLU A 124 19.56 -21.58 42.20
C GLU A 124 18.71 -21.06 43.38
N CYS A 125 19.08 -19.92 43.96
CA CYS A 125 18.31 -19.27 45.03
C CYS A 125 16.89 -18.85 44.61
N ARG A 126 16.60 -18.75 43.31
CA ARG A 126 15.27 -18.45 42.76
C ARG A 126 14.50 -19.68 42.31
N THR A 127 15.17 -20.82 42.14
CA THR A 127 14.56 -22.06 41.63
C THR A 127 14.40 -23.13 42.72
N ALA A 128 15.11 -22.99 43.85
CA ALA A 128 15.01 -23.89 44.98
C ALA A 128 13.67 -23.70 45.73
N ALA A 129 12.75 -24.65 45.58
CA ALA A 129 11.54 -24.71 46.38
C ALA A 129 11.88 -24.83 47.88
N GLY A 130 11.34 -23.93 48.71
CA GLY A 130 11.46 -23.99 50.17
C GLY A 130 12.76 -23.44 50.78
N LYS A 131 13.69 -22.87 49.98
CA LYS A 131 14.87 -22.20 50.54
C LYS A 131 14.62 -20.70 50.65
N ASN A 132 14.52 -20.21 51.89
CA ASN A 132 14.36 -18.79 52.16
C ASN A 132 15.70 -18.08 51.85
N PRO A 133 15.77 -17.15 50.88
CA PRO A 133 17.03 -16.58 50.38
C PRO A 133 17.80 -15.77 51.42
N LEU A 134 17.17 -15.45 52.56
CA LEU A 134 17.74 -14.63 53.62
C LEU A 134 18.30 -15.44 54.80
N HIS A 135 18.20 -16.77 54.79
CA HIS A 135 18.59 -17.61 55.93
C HIS A 135 19.53 -18.76 55.53
N THR A 136 20.59 -18.48 54.77
CA THR A 136 21.71 -19.42 54.61
C THR A 136 22.99 -18.70 55.02
N ARG A 137 23.39 -18.88 56.29
CA ARG A 137 24.74 -18.54 56.71
C ARG A 137 25.67 -19.53 56.01
N GLU A 138 26.58 -18.98 55.21
CA GLU A 138 27.85 -19.59 54.81
C GLU A 138 27.77 -20.79 53.85
N SER A 139 27.88 -20.50 52.56
CA SER A 139 28.82 -21.22 51.68
C SER A 139 29.20 -20.31 50.50
N ILE A 140 30.18 -19.46 50.77
CA ILE A 140 30.93 -18.78 49.71
C ILE A 140 31.53 -19.87 48.83
N CYS A 141 31.34 -19.70 47.52
CA CYS A 141 31.94 -20.45 46.43
C CYS A 141 33.27 -21.12 46.80
N SER A 142 33.26 -22.45 46.94
CA SER A 142 34.45 -23.27 46.75
C SER A 142 34.43 -23.72 45.29
N ASN A 143 35.10 -22.96 44.43
CA ASN A 143 35.36 -23.36 43.04
C ASN A 143 36.43 -24.47 43.03
N PRO A 144 36.29 -25.53 42.21
CA PRO A 144 37.44 -26.26 41.68
C PRO A 144 38.15 -25.49 40.57
#